data_AF-E9J0C5-F1
#
_entry.id   AF-E9J0C5-F1
#
_cell.length_a   1.000
_cell.length_b   1.000
_cell.length_c   1.000
_cell.angle_alpha   90.00
_cell.angle_beta   90.00
_cell.angle_gamma   90.00
#
_symmetry.space_group_name_H-M   'P 1'
#
loop_
_entity.id
_entity.type
_entity.pdbx_description
1 polymer ?
#
loop_
_entity_poly.entity_id
_entity_poly.type
_entity_poly.pdbx_seq_one_letter_code
_entity_poly.pdbx_strand_id
1 'polypeptide(L)'
;KYLFKHVAKIALIVLTLPHSNAEAERVFSVVTDIKTKKRNKIGNDIVKSVCVIISKFSAESLNCIDFKPNPKHFKKFTKDMYL
;
A
#
# COMPACT_ATOMS: atom_id res chain seq x y z
N LYS A 1 19.98 -11.31 -22.36
CA LYS A 1 19.13 -10.98 -23.54
C LYS A 1 18.22 -12.19 -23.78
N TYR A 2 16.90 -12.08 -23.59
CA TYR A 2 16.01 -13.25 -23.71
C TYR A 2 15.89 -13.71 -25.16
N LEU A 3 16.02 -15.02 -25.40
CA LEU A 3 15.93 -15.65 -26.74
C LEU A 3 14.54 -15.46 -27.35
N PHE A 4 13.49 -15.51 -26.52
CA PHE A 4 12.09 -15.29 -26.91
C PHE A 4 11.47 -14.14 -26.11
N LYS A 5 11.55 -12.90 -26.62
CA LYS A 5 11.08 -11.70 -25.91
C LYS A 5 9.59 -11.73 -25.54
N HIS A 6 8.72 -12.24 -26.42
CA HIS A 6 7.28 -12.26 -26.18
C HIS A 6 6.88 -13.32 -25.15
N VAL A 7 7.44 -14.53 -25.28
CA VAL A 7 7.23 -15.62 -24.32
C VAL A 7 7.77 -15.24 -22.95
N ALA A 8 8.97 -14.64 -22.89
CA ALA A 8 9.54 -14.15 -21.64
C ALA A 8 8.67 -13.06 -20.99
N LYS A 9 8.07 -12.15 -21.78
CA LYS A 9 7.17 -11.11 -21.26
C LYS A 9 5.88 -11.72 -20.68
N ILE A 10 5.29 -12.70 -21.35
CA ILE A 10 4.08 -13.39 -20.87
C ILE A 10 4.41 -14.18 -19.60
N ALA A 11 5.51 -14.92 -19.58
CA ALA A 11 5.96 -15.67 -18.41
C ALA A 11 6.16 -14.74 -17.20
N LEU A 12 6.79 -13.58 -17.40
CA LEU A 12 6.96 -12.57 -16.35
C LEU A 12 5.61 -12.03 -15.84
N ILE A 13 4.64 -11.78 -16.73
CA ILE A 13 3.29 -11.33 -16.31
C ILE A 13 2.60 -12.42 -15.49
N VAL A 14 2.65 -13.68 -15.93
CA VAL A 14 2.05 -14.81 -15.20
C VAL A 14 2.71 -14.97 -13.83
N LEU A 15 4.04 -14.79 -13.72
CA LEU A 15 4.78 -14.82 -12.47
C LEU A 15 4.45 -13.65 -11.53
N THR A 16 3.96 -12.51 -12.05
CA THR A 16 3.47 -11.39 -11.23
C THR A 16 2.06 -11.57 -10.70
N LEU A 17 1.31 -12.54 -11.24
CA LEU A 17 -0.01 -12.86 -10.70
C LEU A 17 0.18 -13.54 -9.34
N PRO A 18 -0.47 -13.04 -8.28
CA PRO A 18 -0.41 -13.67 -6.98
C PRO A 18 -1.06 -15.07 -7.09
N HIS A 19 -0.24 -16.11 -6.94
CA HIS A 19 -0.71 -17.50 -6.99
C HIS A 19 -1.55 -17.88 -5.75
N SER A 20 -1.57 -17.04 -4.70
CA SER A 20 -2.23 -17.33 -3.43
C SER A 20 -3.19 -16.22 -3.02
N ASN A 21 -4.38 -16.62 -2.54
CA ASN A 21 -5.34 -15.70 -1.93
C ASN A 21 -4.86 -15.13 -0.58
N ALA A 22 -3.84 -15.73 0.02
CA ALA A 22 -3.32 -15.33 1.32
C ALA A 22 -2.86 -13.86 1.37
N GLU A 23 -2.30 -13.34 0.28
CA GLU A 23 -1.89 -11.93 0.20
C GLU A 23 -3.11 -10.98 0.19
N ALA A 24 -4.18 -11.35 -0.51
CA ALA A 24 -5.44 -10.59 -0.49
C ALA A 24 -6.08 -10.64 0.90
N GLU A 25 -6.13 -11.82 1.53
CA GLU A 25 -6.63 -12.00 2.90
C GLU A 25 -5.84 -11.19 3.93
N ARG A 26 -4.52 -11.10 3.76
CA ARG A 26 -3.66 -10.25 4.59
C ARG A 26 -4.03 -8.78 4.47
N VAL A 27 -4.30 -8.28 3.26
CA VAL A 27 -4.78 -6.91 3.05
C VAL A 27 -6.17 -6.71 3.67
N PHE A 28 -7.09 -7.66 3.51
CA PHE A 28 -8.42 -7.58 4.13
C PHE A 28 -8.39 -7.59 5.66
N SER A 29 -7.46 -8.33 6.27
CA SER A 29 -7.22 -8.32 7.71
C SER A 29 -6.79 -6.93 8.18
N VAL A 30 -5.83 -6.29 7.48
CA VAL A 30 -5.41 -4.91 7.76
C VAL A 30 -6.57 -3.92 7.62
N VAL A 31 -7.37 -4.02 6.56
CA VAL A 31 -8.55 -3.16 6.36
C VAL A 31 -9.57 -3.35 7.47
N THR A 32 -9.82 -4.60 7.88
CA THR A 32 -10.72 -4.93 8.98
C THR A 32 -10.21 -4.31 10.28
N ASP A 33 -8.92 -4.41 10.57
CA ASP A 33 -8.30 -3.84 11.76
C ASP A 33 -8.40 -2.30 11.80
N ILE A 34 -8.20 -1.62 10.66
CA ILE A 34 -8.38 -0.16 10.54
C ILE A 34 -9.83 0.24 10.80
N LYS A 35 -10.78 -0.53 10.25
CA LYS A 35 -12.22 -0.20 10.29
C LYS A 35 -12.89 -0.54 11.63
N THR A 36 -12.51 -1.66 12.26
CA THR A 36 -13.28 -2.23 13.38
C THR A 36 -12.57 -2.17 14.73
N LYS A 37 -11.27 -2.52 14.81
CA LYS A 37 -10.59 -2.66 16.11
C LYS A 37 -10.36 -1.34 16.86
N LYS A 38 -10.25 -0.21 16.15
CA LYS A 38 -9.98 1.11 16.76
C LYS A 38 -11.19 2.05 16.90
N ARG A 39 -12.44 1.53 16.79
CA ARG A 39 -13.72 2.29 16.91
C ARG A 39 -13.67 3.74 16.37
N ASN A 40 -13.09 3.93 15.18
CA ASN A 40 -13.13 5.22 14.51
C ASN A 40 -14.13 5.11 13.37
N LYS A 41 -15.13 5.99 13.33
CA LYS A 41 -16.01 6.16 12.18
C LYS A 41 -15.21 6.86 11.08
N ILE A 42 -14.21 6.16 10.53
CA ILE A 42 -13.32 6.67 9.50
C ILE A 42 -14.09 6.63 8.17
N GLY A 43 -14.14 7.78 7.48
CA GLY A 43 -14.73 7.86 6.14
C GLY A 43 -14.00 6.94 5.16
N ASN A 44 -14.71 6.47 4.13
CA ASN A 44 -14.18 5.50 3.18
C ASN A 44 -12.87 5.96 2.50
N ASP A 45 -12.77 7.25 2.17
CA ASP A 45 -11.57 7.87 1.58
C ASP A 45 -10.34 7.78 2.49
N ILE A 46 -10.54 7.96 3.79
CA ILE A 46 -9.46 7.89 4.78
C ILE A 46 -9.06 6.42 4.99
N VAL A 47 -10.02 5.48 5.06
CA VAL A 47 -9.72 4.04 5.14
C VAL A 47 -8.88 3.59 3.95
N LYS A 48 -9.27 4.01 2.73
CA LYS A 48 -8.53 3.72 1.50
C LYS A 48 -7.10 4.28 1.56
N SER A 49 -6.95 5.54 1.97
CA SER A 49 -5.65 6.20 2.06
C SER A 49 -4.74 5.51 3.08
N VAL A 50 -5.26 5.19 4.27
CA VAL A 50 -4.51 4.50 5.33
C VAL A 50 -4.11 3.10 4.91
N CYS A 51 -5.00 2.36 4.24
CA CYS A 51 -4.68 1.03 3.71
C CYS A 51 -3.49 1.09 2.74
N VAL A 52 -3.48 2.04 1.81
CA VAL A 52 -2.37 2.21 0.86
C VAL A 52 -1.05 2.51 1.59
N ILE A 53 -1.09 3.39 2.59
CA ILE A 53 0.11 3.74 3.38
C ILE A 53 0.65 2.50 4.12
N ILE A 54 -0.21 1.76 4.82
CA ILE A 54 0.19 0.57 5.59
C ILE A 54 0.72 -0.53 4.65
N SER A 55 0.07 -0.76 3.50
CA SER A 55 0.55 -1.73 2.52
C SER A 55 1.93 -1.37 1.97
N LYS A 56 2.18 -0.08 1.71
CA LYS A 56 3.51 0.40 1.27
C LYS A 56 4.57 0.19 2.35
N PHE A 57 4.25 0.55 3.59
CA PHE A 57 5.17 0.40 4.72
C PHE A 57 5.46 -1.08 5.01
N SER A 58 4.45 -1.95 4.88
CA SER A 58 4.64 -3.41 5.03
C SER A 58 5.47 -4.01 3.90
N ALA A 59 5.33 -3.54 2.66
CA ALA A 59 6.13 -4.02 1.52
C ALA A 59 7.60 -3.59 1.64
N GLU A 60 7.85 -2.38 2.15
CA GLU A 60 9.19 -1.83 2.35
C GLU A 60 9.79 -2.21 3.73
N SER A 61 9.04 -2.95 4.57
CA SER A 61 9.40 -3.28 5.97
C SER A 61 9.83 -2.06 6.80
N LEU A 62 9.18 -0.92 6.54
CA LEU A 62 9.47 0.36 7.20
C LEU A 62 8.54 0.58 8.38
N ASN A 63 9.10 1.00 9.50
CA ASN A 63 8.34 1.45 10.66
C ASN A 63 8.25 2.98 10.72
N CYS A 64 7.41 3.49 11.61
CA CYS A 64 7.27 4.93 11.88
C CYS A 64 8.56 5.60 12.38
N ILE A 65 9.53 4.81 12.84
CA ILE A 65 10.83 5.26 13.33
C ILE A 65 11.82 5.44 12.17
N ASP A 66 11.77 4.55 11.19
CA ASP A 66 12.70 4.52 10.06
C ASP A 66 12.26 5.41 8.89
N PHE A 67 10.97 5.78 8.86
CA PHE A 67 10.43 6.63 7.81
C PHE A 67 11.03 8.04 7.86
N LYS A 68 11.84 8.38 6.86
CA LYS A 68 12.41 9.73 6.67
C LYS A 68 11.57 10.53 5.66
N PRO A 69 10.86 11.59 6.09
CA PRO A 69 10.06 12.39 5.20
C PRO A 69 10.94 13.12 4.16
N ASN A 70 10.59 13.02 2.88
CA ASN A 70 11.22 13.77 1.81
C ASN A 70 10.75 15.24 1.84
N PRO A 71 11.58 16.25 1.47
CA PRO A 71 11.15 17.64 1.23
C PRO A 71 9.88 17.79 0.39
N LYS A 72 9.60 16.86 -0.53
CA LYS A 72 8.35 16.83 -1.31
C LYS A 72 7.10 16.59 -0.47
N HIS A 73 7.19 15.83 0.63
CA HIS A 73 6.08 15.62 1.56
C HIS A 73 5.72 16.94 2.25
N PHE A 74 6.71 17.70 2.71
CA PHE A 74 6.52 18.99 3.36
C PHE A 74 5.82 20.04 2.48
N LYS A 75 6.10 20.03 1.17
CA LYS A 75 5.41 20.92 0.21
C LYS A 75 3.90 20.71 0.12
N LYS A 76 3.39 19.55 0.55
CA LYS A 76 1.95 19.27 0.57
C LYS A 76 1.27 19.67 1.88
N PHE A 77 2.02 20.03 2.92
CA PHE A 77 1.48 20.57 4.17
C PHE A 77 1.23 22.06 4.01
N THR A 78 0.15 22.39 3.30
CA THR A 78 -0.28 23.78 3.04
C THR A 78 -1.40 24.19 4.00
N LYS A 79 -1.68 25.49 4.08
CA LYS A 79 -2.74 26.08 4.92
C LYS A 79 -4.13 25.44 4.68
N ASP A 80 -4.39 24.93 3.48
CA ASP A 80 -5.61 24.19 3.11
C ASP A 80 -5.85 22.94 3.96
N MET A 81 -4.86 22.45 4.71
CA MET A 81 -5.06 21.31 5.62
C MET A 81 -5.86 21.68 6.88
N TYR A 82 -5.92 22.96 7.24
CA TYR A 82 -6.55 23.46 8.46
C TYR A 82 -7.81 24.31 8.19
N LEU A 83 -8.15 24.51 6.91
CA LEU A 83 -9.31 25.26 6.44
C LEU A 83 -10.35 24.27 5.89
#